data_AF-A0A084SH51-F1
#
_entry.id   AF-A0A084SH51-F1
#
_cell.length_a   1.000
_cell.length_b   1.000
_cell.length_c   1.000
_cell.angle_alpha   90.00
_cell.angle_beta   90.00
_cell.angle_gamma   90.00
#
_symmetry.space_group_name_H-M   'P 1'
#
loop_
_entity.id
_entity.type
_entity.pdbx_description
1 polymer ?
#
loop_
_entity_poly.entity_id
_entity_poly.type
_entity_poly.pdbx_seq_one_letter_code
_entity_poly.pdbx_strand_id
1 'polypeptide(L)'
;LVLPALMLNYMGQGALLLRDPSKASNPFFHLAPTWALYPLVVLATGATVIASQALISGAFSLTQQAIQLGYTPRLEVVHTSAEERGQIYLPGINLALLVGIIFLVLGFKSSSNLAAAYGISVTTTMTITTVLAYVVARERWNVSRLVALPVAALFLVVD
;
A
#
# COMPACT_ATOMS: atom_id res chain seq x y z
N LEU A 1 -0.73 2.14 -18.58
CA LEU A 1 0.76 2.04 -18.67
C LEU A 1 1.40 1.32 -17.48
N VAL A 2 0.81 1.33 -16.28
CA VAL A 2 1.40 0.70 -15.08
C VAL A 2 1.49 -0.84 -15.19
N LEU A 3 0.39 -1.52 -15.54
CA LEU A 3 0.35 -2.98 -15.66
C LEU A 3 1.45 -3.57 -16.57
N PRO A 4 1.61 -3.14 -17.84
CA PRO A 4 2.64 -3.71 -18.71
C PRO A 4 4.06 -3.43 -18.19
N ALA A 5 4.30 -2.27 -17.57
CA ALA A 5 5.60 -1.95 -16.97
C ALA A 5 5.93 -2.87 -15.79
N LEU A 6 4.96 -3.10 -14.89
CA LEU A 6 5.11 -4.03 -13.76
C LEU A 6 5.34 -5.46 -14.24
N MET A 7 4.56 -5.93 -15.22
CA MET A 7 4.72 -7.27 -15.78
C MET A 7 6.12 -7.47 -16.34
N LEU A 8 6.60 -6.54 -17.17
CA LEU A 8 7.97 -6.60 -17.72
C LEU A 8 9.02 -6.60 -16.62
N ASN A 9 8.85 -5.79 -15.58
CA ASN A 9 9.78 -5.74 -14.46
C ASN A 9 9.85 -7.08 -13.70
N TYR A 10 8.71 -7.67 -13.34
CA TYR A 10 8.66 -8.95 -12.65
C TYR A 10 9.18 -10.10 -13.50
N MET A 11 8.84 -10.15 -14.79
CA MET A 11 9.39 -11.13 -15.72
C MET A 11 10.91 -11.01 -15.85
N GLY A 12 11.44 -9.78 -15.90
CA GLY A 12 12.88 -9.52 -15.89
C GLY A 12 13.58 -10.01 -14.62
N GLN A 13 13.00 -9.73 -13.45
CA GLN A 13 13.51 -10.24 -12.17
C GLN A 13 13.45 -11.77 -12.11
N GLY A 14 12.38 -12.39 -12.59
CA GLY A 14 12.27 -13.85 -12.69
C GLY A 14 13.36 -14.46 -13.58
N ALA A 15 13.59 -13.88 -14.76
CA ALA A 15 14.65 -14.32 -15.66
C ALA A 15 16.06 -14.18 -15.04
N LEU A 16 16.29 -13.13 -14.24
CA LEU A 16 17.53 -12.93 -13.51
C LEU A 16 17.75 -14.03 -12.45
N LEU A 17 16.72 -14.34 -11.67
CA LEU A 17 16.81 -15.35 -10.59
C LEU A 17 16.95 -16.78 -11.14
N LEU A 18 16.37 -17.07 -12.31
CA LEU A 18 16.57 -18.35 -12.99
C LEU A 18 18.03 -18.54 -13.43
N ARG A 19 18.72 -17.45 -13.79
CA ARG A 19 20.14 -17.48 -14.20
C ARG A 19 21.08 -17.46 -13.01
N ASP A 20 20.73 -16.71 -11.96
CA ASP A 20 21.59 -16.48 -10.82
C ASP A 20 20.75 -16.29 -9.54
N PRO A 21 20.48 -17.39 -8.81
CA PRO A 21 19.69 -17.35 -7.59
C PRO A 21 20.32 -16.50 -6.47
N SER A 22 21.63 -16.24 -6.52
CA SER A 22 22.33 -15.46 -5.48
C SER A 22 21.86 -14.00 -5.43
N LYS A 23 21.21 -13.50 -6.48
CA LYS A 23 20.70 -12.12 -6.60
C LYS A 23 19.33 -11.90 -5.96
N ALA A 24 18.80 -12.88 -5.23
CA ALA A 24 17.50 -12.81 -4.57
C ALA A 24 17.38 -11.70 -3.49
N SER A 25 18.50 -11.18 -2.98
CA SER A 25 18.46 -10.13 -1.95
C SER A 25 17.92 -8.80 -2.47
N ASN A 26 18.27 -8.40 -3.70
CA ASN A 26 17.85 -7.14 -4.32
C ASN A 26 17.71 -7.27 -5.86
N PRO A 27 16.81 -8.14 -6.36
CA PRO A 27 16.72 -8.46 -7.78
C PRO A 27 16.42 -7.23 -8.65
N PHE A 28 15.65 -6.27 -8.15
CA PHE A 28 15.35 -5.01 -8.85
C PHE A 28 16.60 -4.20 -9.21
N PHE A 29 17.52 -4.00 -8.25
CA PHE A 29 18.75 -3.23 -8.49
C PHE A 29 19.78 -4.05 -9.27
N HIS A 30 19.82 -5.37 -9.08
CA HIS A 30 20.70 -6.26 -9.84
C HIS A 30 20.26 -6.46 -11.29
N LEU A 31 19.02 -6.11 -11.65
CA LEU A 31 18.53 -6.13 -13.02
C LEU A 31 19.14 -4.99 -13.85
N ALA A 32 19.55 -3.89 -13.21
CA ALA A 32 20.13 -2.74 -13.88
C ALA A 32 21.62 -2.93 -14.18
N PRO A 33 22.10 -2.47 -15.35
CA PRO A 33 23.54 -2.41 -15.61
C PRO A 33 24.22 -1.42 -14.65
N THR A 34 25.52 -1.62 -14.37
CA THR A 34 26.25 -0.85 -13.34
C THR A 34 26.18 0.67 -13.51
N TRP A 35 26.16 1.15 -14.76
CA TRP A 35 26.05 2.59 -15.06
C TRP A 35 24.67 3.18 -14.68
N ALA A 36 23.62 2.37 -14.72
CA ALA A 36 22.24 2.80 -14.46
C ALA A 36 21.86 2.68 -12.98
N LEU A 37 22.71 2.09 -12.14
CA LEU A 37 22.40 1.81 -10.74
C LEU A 37 22.14 3.09 -9.93
N TYR A 38 23.04 4.08 -9.99
CA TYR A 38 22.84 5.34 -9.28
C TYR A 38 21.61 6.14 -9.78
N PRO A 39 21.41 6.32 -11.10
CA PRO A 39 20.17 6.88 -11.62
C PRO A 39 18.91 6.16 -11.13
N LEU A 40 18.94 4.82 -11.12
CA LEU A 40 17.81 4.00 -10.67
C LEU A 40 17.53 4.18 -9.17
N VAL A 41 18.56 4.31 -8.34
CA VAL A 41 18.40 4.60 -6.90
C VAL A 41 17.74 5.97 -6.68
N VAL A 42 18.15 7.00 -7.43
CA VAL A 42 17.54 8.33 -7.34
C VAL A 42 16.06 8.27 -7.77
N LEU A 43 15.76 7.60 -8.88
CA LEU A 43 14.39 7.41 -9.35
C LEU A 43 13.53 6.63 -8.33
N ALA A 44 14.05 5.53 -7.79
CA ALA A 44 13.36 4.72 -6.79
C ALA A 44 13.10 5.50 -5.50
N THR A 45 14.05 6.35 -5.08
CA THR A 45 13.89 7.23 -3.93
C THR A 45 12.78 8.25 -4.18
N GLY A 46 12.79 8.91 -5.35
CA GLY A 46 11.72 9.84 -5.74
C GLY A 46 10.34 9.17 -5.76
N ALA A 47 10.24 7.97 -6.33
CA ALA A 47 9.02 7.18 -6.32
C ALA A 47 8.55 6.83 -4.90
N THR A 48 9.48 6.51 -3.99
CA THR A 48 9.18 6.21 -2.57
C THR A 48 8.63 7.43 -1.85
N VAL A 49 9.16 8.63 -2.12
CA VAL A 49 8.63 9.89 -1.57
C VAL A 49 7.21 10.13 -2.07
N ILE A 50 6.97 9.99 -3.37
CA ILE A 50 5.63 10.17 -3.96
C ILE A 50 4.63 9.18 -3.37
N ALA A 51 5.01 7.90 -3.25
CA ALA A 51 4.16 6.87 -2.64
C ALA A 51 3.84 7.19 -1.17
N SER A 52 4.83 7.70 -0.42
CA SER A 52 4.64 8.11 0.98
C SER A 52 3.65 9.27 1.10
N GLN A 53 3.74 10.27 0.20
CA GLN A 53 2.77 11.38 0.18
C GLN A 53 1.35 10.91 -0.12
N ALA A 54 1.18 10.00 -1.08
CA ALA A 54 -0.13 9.43 -1.39
C ALA A 54 -0.75 8.70 -0.19
N LEU A 55 0.05 7.95 0.58
CA LEU A 55 -0.38 7.28 1.81
C LEU A 55 -0.79 8.27 2.91
N ILE A 56 -0.03 9.34 3.11
CA ILE A 56 -0.35 10.39 4.10
C ILE A 56 -1.68 11.07 3.75
N SER A 57 -1.85 11.48 2.50
CA SER A 57 -3.12 12.06 2.02
C SER A 57 -4.29 11.08 2.12
N GLY A 58 -4.05 9.80 1.85
CA GLY A 58 -5.02 8.73 2.04
C GLY A 58 -5.46 8.60 3.51
N ALA A 59 -4.50 8.63 4.46
CA ALA A 59 -4.79 8.59 5.89
C ALA A 59 -5.63 9.79 6.35
N PHE A 60 -5.35 10.99 5.84
CA PHE A 60 -6.16 12.19 6.10
C PHE A 60 -7.60 12.02 5.61
N SER A 61 -7.78 11.50 4.39
CA SER A 61 -9.10 11.25 3.80
C SER A 61 -9.90 10.21 4.57
N LEU A 62 -9.28 9.09 4.94
CA LEU A 62 -9.92 8.04 5.74
C LEU A 62 -10.28 8.53 7.14
N THR A 63 -9.43 9.34 7.76
CA THR A 63 -9.72 9.95 9.06
C THR A 63 -10.89 10.91 8.97
N GLN A 64 -10.94 11.75 7.93
CA GLN A 64 -12.07 12.67 7.72
C GLN A 64 -13.39 11.90 7.55
N GLN A 65 -13.38 10.80 6.80
CA GLN A 65 -14.54 9.92 6.64
C GLN A 65 -14.94 9.29 8.00
N ALA A 66 -13.97 8.85 8.80
CA ALA A 66 -14.22 8.32 10.13
C ALA A 66 -14.83 9.36 11.08
N ILE A 67 -14.40 10.62 11.02
CA ILE A 67 -14.99 11.74 11.79
C ILE A 67 -16.46 11.95 11.37
N GLN A 68 -16.77 11.92 10.07
CA GLN A 68 -18.14 12.08 9.56
C GLN A 68 -19.07 10.94 9.99
N LEU A 69 -18.52 9.72 10.13
CA LEU A 69 -19.24 8.55 10.64
C LEU A 69 -19.30 8.48 12.18
N GLY A 70 -18.64 9.40 12.88
CA GLY A 70 -18.61 9.46 14.35
C GLY A 70 -17.69 8.42 15.00
N TYR A 71 -16.78 7.79 14.26
CA TYR A 71 -15.83 6.78 14.77
C TYR A 71 -14.63 7.37 15.52
N THR A 72 -14.32 8.63 15.30
CA THR A 72 -13.19 9.32 15.95
C THR A 72 -13.64 10.65 16.55
N PRO A 73 -12.98 11.15 17.60
CA PRO A 73 -13.24 12.49 18.11
C PRO A 73 -12.98 13.54 17.02
N ARG A 74 -13.55 14.73 17.20
CA ARG A 74 -13.31 15.85 16.27
C ARG A 74 -11.84 16.26 16.35
N LEU A 75 -11.14 16.11 15.23
CA LEU A 75 -9.75 16.55 15.06
C LEU A 75 -9.73 17.87 14.29
N GLU A 76 -8.65 18.64 14.44
CA GLU A 76 -8.41 19.82 13.62
C GLU A 76 -8.21 19.41 12.15
N VAL A 77 -9.03 19.99 11.26
CA VAL A 77 -8.95 19.80 9.82
C VAL A 77 -8.65 21.14 9.18
N VAL A 78 -7.44 21.29 8.66
CA VAL A 78 -7.00 22.46 7.91
C VAL A 78 -7.28 22.21 6.43
N HIS A 79 -8.10 23.04 5.81
CA HIS A 79 -8.35 22.96 4.37
C HIS A 79 -7.24 23.73 3.65
N THR A 80 -6.41 23.03 2.88
CA THR A 80 -5.28 23.64 2.16
C THR A 80 -5.68 24.25 0.83
N SER A 81 -6.87 23.93 0.30
CA SER A 81 -7.52 24.66 -0.78
C SER A 81 -8.98 24.94 -0.47
N ALA A 82 -9.44 26.11 -0.89
CA ALA A 82 -10.85 26.51 -0.80
C ALA A 82 -11.72 25.82 -1.86
N GLU A 83 -11.12 25.36 -2.96
CA GLU A 83 -11.84 24.79 -4.11
C GLU A 83 -11.82 23.25 -4.11
N GLU A 84 -10.77 22.64 -3.55
CA GLU A 84 -10.56 21.20 -3.61
C GLU A 84 -10.83 20.52 -2.27
N ARG A 85 -11.96 19.82 -2.16
CA ARG A 85 -12.33 19.06 -0.95
C ARG A 85 -11.30 18.00 -0.54
N GLY A 86 -10.51 17.49 -1.49
CA GLY A 86 -9.46 16.50 -1.22
C GLY A 86 -8.17 17.09 -0.62
N GLN A 87 -8.03 18.42 -0.62
CA GLN A 87 -6.86 19.10 -0.08
C GLN A 87 -7.07 19.44 1.40
N ILE A 88 -6.90 18.41 2.22
CA ILE A 88 -7.03 18.47 3.68
C ILE A 88 -5.71 18.11 4.35
N TYR A 89 -5.40 18.83 5.42
CA TYR A 89 -4.26 18.56 6.30
C TYR A 89 -4.78 18.34 7.72
N LEU A 90 -4.40 17.21 8.31
CA LEU A 90 -4.73 16.86 9.69
C LEU A 90 -3.42 16.81 10.50
N PRO A 91 -3.06 17.89 11.23
CA PRO A 91 -1.77 17.98 11.94
C PRO A 91 -1.56 16.84 12.92
N GLY A 92 -2.61 16.47 13.68
CA GLY A 92 -2.56 15.38 14.65
C GLY A 92 -2.29 14.02 14.02
N ILE A 93 -2.88 13.75 12.84
CA ILE A 93 -2.63 12.50 12.11
C ILE A 93 -1.22 12.50 11.52
N ASN A 94 -0.75 13.63 10.98
CA ASN A 94 0.60 13.74 10.48
C ASN A 94 1.65 13.46 11.57
N LEU A 95 1.44 14.01 12.77
CA LEU A 95 2.29 13.74 13.92
C LEU A 95 2.20 12.27 14.38
N ALA A 96 0.99 11.70 14.42
CA ALA A 96 0.81 10.29 14.78
C ALA A 96 1.53 9.35 13.79
N LEU A 97 1.47 9.65 12.49
CA LEU A 97 2.21 8.91 11.46
C LEU A 97 3.72 9.04 11.64
N LEU A 98 4.23 10.25 11.91
CA LEU A 98 5.65 10.49 12.18
C LEU A 98 6.14 9.65 13.38
N VAL A 99 5.43 9.74 14.50
CA VAL A 99 5.75 8.99 15.72
C VAL A 99 5.67 7.49 15.47
N GLY A 100 4.63 7.02 14.77
CA GLY A 100 4.47 5.61 14.40
C GLY A 100 5.62 5.09 13.56
N ILE A 101 6.07 5.84 12.54
CA ILE A 101 7.21 5.45 11.69
C ILE A 101 8.50 5.38 12.53
N ILE A 102 8.75 6.33 13.41
CA ILE A 102 9.93 6.30 14.31
C ILE A 102 9.91 5.02 15.16
N PHE A 103 8.78 4.69 15.77
CA PHE A 103 8.65 3.46 16.55
C PHE A 103 8.86 2.20 15.71
N LEU A 104 8.31 2.14 14.50
CA LEU A 104 8.49 1.01 13.60
C LEU A 104 9.96 0.83 13.19
N VAL A 105 10.64 1.91 12.82
CA VAL A 105 12.06 1.86 12.42
C VAL A 105 12.95 1.41 13.59
N LEU A 106 12.76 2.00 14.77
CA LEU A 106 13.55 1.67 15.97
C LEU A 106 13.23 0.28 16.52
N GLY A 107 11.97 -0.16 16.41
CA GLY A 107 11.51 -1.46 16.88
C GLY A 107 11.95 -2.62 15.99
N PHE A 108 11.73 -2.50 14.67
CA PHE A 108 11.99 -3.59 13.72
C PHE A 108 13.45 -3.66 13.27
N LYS A 109 14.17 -2.53 13.23
CA LYS A 109 15.63 -2.35 12.95
C LYS A 109 16.15 -2.86 11.60
N SER A 110 15.45 -3.78 10.95
CA SER A 110 15.77 -4.37 9.66
C SER A 110 14.57 -4.27 8.72
N SER A 111 14.84 -4.00 7.45
CA SER A 111 13.84 -4.01 6.38
C SER A 111 13.11 -5.35 6.25
N SER A 112 13.78 -6.47 6.55
CA SER A 112 13.16 -7.81 6.52
C SER A 112 12.05 -7.95 7.56
N ASN A 113 12.28 -7.45 8.77
CA ASN A 113 11.31 -7.58 9.86
C ASN A 113 10.14 -6.61 9.63
N LEU A 114 10.41 -5.42 9.09
CA LEU A 114 9.39 -4.47 8.69
C LEU A 114 8.51 -5.03 7.56
N ALA A 115 9.11 -5.74 6.60
CA ALA A 115 8.38 -6.38 5.50
C ALA A 115 7.41 -7.46 6.00
N ALA A 116 7.78 -8.23 7.01
CA ALA A 116 6.89 -9.23 7.61
C ALA A 116 5.66 -8.56 8.28
N ALA A 117 5.87 -7.51 9.07
CA ALA A 117 4.78 -6.78 9.72
C ALA A 117 3.86 -6.09 8.70
N TYR A 118 4.44 -5.50 7.66
CA TYR A 118 3.70 -4.95 6.52
C TYR A 118 2.83 -6.02 5.85
N GLY A 119 3.40 -7.20 5.57
CA GLY A 119 2.67 -8.33 4.97
C GLY A 119 1.43 -8.70 5.77
N ILE A 120 1.57 -8.91 7.09
CA ILE A 120 0.43 -9.22 7.96
C ILE A 120 -0.64 -8.12 7.93
N SER A 121 -0.23 -6.85 7.99
CA SER A 121 -1.15 -5.71 8.01
C SER A 121 -1.96 -5.61 6.71
N VAL A 122 -1.29 -5.79 5.57
CA VAL A 122 -1.92 -5.72 4.24
C VAL A 122 -2.83 -6.91 4.01
N THR A 123 -2.37 -8.14 4.24
CA THR A 123 -3.20 -9.35 4.10
C THR A 123 -4.43 -9.28 4.99
N THR A 124 -4.30 -8.80 6.23
CA THR A 124 -5.46 -8.60 7.13
C THR A 124 -6.45 -7.61 6.55
N THR A 125 -5.96 -6.48 6.03
CA THR A 125 -6.81 -5.46 5.42
C THR A 125 -7.52 -6.00 4.17
N MET A 126 -6.79 -6.69 3.30
CA MET A 126 -7.33 -7.33 2.09
C MET A 126 -8.40 -8.37 2.45
N THR A 127 -8.12 -9.23 3.44
CA THR A 127 -9.09 -10.20 3.98
C THR A 127 -10.37 -9.51 4.43
N ILE A 128 -10.29 -8.45 5.23
CA ILE A 128 -11.47 -7.69 5.69
C ILE A 128 -12.23 -7.13 4.48
N THR A 129 -11.53 -6.53 3.52
CA THR A 129 -12.17 -5.97 2.32
C THR A 129 -12.82 -7.05 1.46
N THR A 130 -12.23 -8.23 1.33
CA THR A 130 -12.78 -9.37 0.59
C THR A 130 -14.06 -9.88 1.25
N VAL A 131 -14.09 -9.97 2.58
CA VAL A 131 -15.32 -10.32 3.33
C VAL A 131 -16.40 -9.25 3.16
N LEU A 132 -16.05 -7.96 3.28
CA LEU A 132 -17.00 -6.86 3.09
C LEU A 132 -17.52 -6.81 1.65
N ALA A 133 -16.66 -7.02 0.66
CA ALA A 133 -17.04 -7.07 -0.75
C ALA A 133 -18.03 -8.22 -1.01
N TYR A 134 -17.82 -9.39 -0.40
CA TYR A 134 -18.79 -10.47 -0.45
C TYR A 134 -20.15 -10.06 0.14
N VAL A 135 -20.17 -9.44 1.34
CA VAL A 135 -21.42 -8.97 1.96
C VAL A 135 -22.14 -7.97 1.06
N VAL A 136 -21.43 -6.96 0.53
CA VAL A 136 -22.00 -5.96 -0.39
C VAL A 136 -22.55 -6.59 -1.66
N ALA A 137 -21.81 -7.52 -2.28
CA ALA A 137 -22.25 -8.22 -3.47
C ALA A 137 -23.56 -9.01 -3.22
N ARG A 138 -23.72 -9.56 -2.02
CA ARG A 138 -24.88 -10.36 -1.65
C ARG A 138 -26.08 -9.51 -1.25
N GLU A 139 -25.88 -8.45 -0.46
CA GLU A 139 -26.98 -7.69 0.14
C GLU A 139 -27.38 -6.46 -0.67
N ARG A 140 -26.44 -5.83 -1.38
CA ARG A 140 -26.71 -4.61 -2.15
C ARG A 140 -26.86 -4.88 -3.63
N TRP A 141 -26.09 -5.82 -4.17
CA TRP A 141 -26.12 -6.15 -5.60
C TRP A 141 -26.92 -7.42 -5.90
N ASN A 142 -27.37 -8.16 -4.88
CA ASN A 142 -28.15 -9.39 -5.02
C ASN A 142 -27.48 -10.45 -5.93
N VAL A 143 -26.14 -10.48 -5.97
CA VAL A 143 -25.40 -11.48 -6.74
C VAL A 143 -25.65 -12.86 -6.14
N SER A 144 -25.80 -13.87 -6.99
CA SER A 144 -26.07 -15.25 -6.56
C SER A 144 -24.89 -15.81 -5.76
N ARG A 145 -25.19 -16.68 -4.77
CA ARG A 145 -24.15 -17.30 -3.91
C ARG A 145 -23.13 -18.09 -4.73
N LEU A 146 -23.61 -18.71 -5.80
CA LEU A 146 -22.82 -19.54 -6.69
C LEU A 146 -21.73 -18.76 -7.43
N VAL A 147 -21.90 -17.45 -7.61
CA VAL A 147 -20.88 -16.58 -8.23
C VAL A 147 -20.07 -15.85 -7.17
N ALA A 148 -20.73 -15.29 -6.16
CA ALA A 148 -20.06 -14.48 -5.15
C ALA A 148 -19.08 -15.29 -4.28
N LEU A 149 -19.40 -16.54 -3.95
CA LEU A 149 -18.61 -17.36 -3.03
C LEU A 149 -17.31 -17.86 -3.66
N PRO A 150 -17.27 -18.40 -4.90
CA PRO A 150 -16.02 -18.72 -5.57
C PRO A 150 -15.11 -17.52 -5.79
N VAL A 151 -15.68 -16.35 -6.12
CA VAL A 151 -14.90 -15.12 -6.30
C VAL A 151 -14.27 -14.71 -4.97
N ALA A 152 -15.05 -14.63 -3.89
CA ALA A 152 -14.52 -14.28 -2.57
C ALA A 152 -13.47 -15.30 -2.08
N ALA A 153 -13.70 -16.59 -2.31
CA ALA A 153 -12.74 -17.64 -1.97
C ALA A 153 -11.44 -17.51 -2.76
N LEU A 154 -11.51 -17.15 -4.06
CA LEU A 154 -10.33 -16.91 -4.87
C LEU A 154 -9.50 -15.75 -4.30
N PHE A 155 -10.13 -14.63 -3.97
CA PHE A 155 -9.43 -13.50 -3.35
C PHE A 155 -8.80 -13.88 -2.00
N LEU A 156 -9.54 -14.57 -1.12
CA LEU A 156 -9.01 -15.02 0.18
C LEU A 156 -7.85 -16.02 0.10
N VAL A 157 -7.74 -16.79 -0.98
CA VAL A 157 -6.63 -17.72 -1.18
C VAL A 157 -5.38 -17.01 -1.72
N VAL A 158 -5.57 -15.90 -2.44
CA VAL A 158 -4.49 -15.11 -3.04
C VAL A 158 -3.93 -14.08 -2.04
N ASP A 159 -4.78 -13.53 -1.18
CA ASP A 159 -4.44 -12.56 -0.13
C ASP A 159 -3.57 -13.17 1.00
#